data_AF-A0A2D5MRC2-F1
#
_entry.id   AF-A0A2D5MRC2-F1
#
_cell.length_a   1.000
_cell.length_b   1.000
_cell.length_c   1.000
_cell.angle_alpha   90.00
_cell.angle_beta   90.00
_cell.angle_gamma   90.00
#
_symmetry.space_group_name_H-M   'P 1'
#
loop_
_entity.id
_entity.type
_entity.pdbx_description
1 polymer ?
#
loop_
_entity_poly.entity_id
_entity_poly.type
_entity_poly.pdbx_seq_one_letter_code
_entity_poly.pdbx_strand_id
1 'polypeptide(L)'
;MKLSDYKLFDRLCWAKENLEPVQSDYRVVYERDPDRPVSVMTPDPNWMACAMHGGILPPVWVYHELAADEAKADFKKHTRGHLLHETKPMDPMTEEEAIEYLIMKDIPQEVWKNWNKGNRPKMAICKKEQLPSHRTWRDAWRISEELNVA
;
A
#
# COMPACT_ATOMS: atom_id res chain seq x y z
N MET A 1 -14.95 16.84 19.60
CA MET A 1 -13.94 15.77 19.82
C MET A 1 -13.37 15.40 18.47
N LYS A 2 -12.05 15.32 18.29
CA LYS A 2 -11.43 15.05 16.99
C LYS A 2 -11.29 13.54 16.79
N LEU A 3 -11.42 13.06 15.55
CA LEU A 3 -11.22 11.64 15.21
C LEU A 3 -9.85 11.13 15.66
N SER A 4 -8.84 12.00 15.66
CA SER A 4 -7.48 11.73 16.14
C SER A 4 -7.38 11.28 17.59
N ASP A 5 -8.39 11.57 18.41
CA ASP A 5 -8.39 11.29 19.84
C ASP A 5 -8.84 9.84 20.14
N TYR A 6 -9.36 9.13 19.12
CA TYR A 6 -9.85 7.77 19.21
C TYR A 6 -8.82 6.73 18.78
N LYS A 7 -8.98 5.49 19.26
CA LYS A 7 -8.16 4.36 18.81
C LYS A 7 -8.41 4.10 17.32
N LEU A 8 -7.39 3.56 16.65
CA LEU A 8 -7.48 3.22 15.22
C LEU A 8 -8.75 2.43 14.87
N PHE A 9 -9.11 1.43 15.66
CA PHE A 9 -10.29 0.61 15.36
C PHE A 9 -11.59 1.42 15.41
N ASP A 10 -11.73 2.34 16.37
CA ASP A 10 -12.90 3.21 16.46
C ASP A 10 -12.94 4.19 15.28
N ARG A 11 -11.79 4.73 14.87
CA ARG A 11 -11.66 5.56 13.66
C ARG A 11 -12.08 4.81 12.40
N LEU A 12 -11.66 3.54 12.26
CA LEU A 12 -12.01 2.69 11.12
C LEU A 12 -13.49 2.29 11.12
N CYS A 13 -14.06 1.98 12.29
CA CYS A 13 -15.51 1.71 12.42
C CYS A 13 -16.32 2.94 12.01
N TRP A 14 -15.92 4.13 12.50
CA TRP A 14 -16.55 5.38 12.08
C TRP A 14 -16.42 5.58 10.56
N ALA A 15 -15.24 5.38 9.99
CA ALA A 15 -15.02 5.55 8.56
C ALA A 15 -15.92 4.63 7.71
N LYS A 16 -16.07 3.37 8.12
CA LYS A 16 -16.94 2.39 7.46
C LYS A 16 -18.42 2.83 7.41
N GLU A 17 -18.88 3.56 8.42
CA GLU A 17 -20.26 4.02 8.52
C GLU A 17 -20.50 5.38 7.87
N ASN A 18 -19.45 6.19 7.67
CA ASN A 18 -19.58 7.61 7.32
C ASN A 18 -18.90 8.00 6.00
N LEU A 19 -18.00 7.18 5.46
CA LEU A 19 -17.27 7.49 4.23
C LEU A 19 -17.74 6.62 3.07
N GLU A 20 -17.95 7.27 1.93
CA GLU A 20 -18.18 6.57 0.67
C GLU A 20 -16.87 5.97 0.14
N PRO A 21 -16.87 4.71 -0.33
CA PRO A 21 -15.67 4.09 -0.88
C PRO A 21 -15.15 4.85 -2.13
N VAL A 22 -13.84 5.06 -2.20
CA VAL A 22 -13.20 5.76 -3.32
C VAL A 22 -12.44 4.78 -4.20
N GLN A 23 -12.95 4.51 -5.41
CA GLN A 23 -12.30 3.60 -6.34
C GLN A 23 -11.18 4.33 -7.12
N SER A 24 -9.93 3.99 -6.82
CA SER A 24 -8.79 4.44 -7.63
C SER A 24 -8.63 3.59 -8.90
N ASP A 25 -8.22 4.24 -9.98
CA ASP A 25 -7.79 3.58 -11.22
C ASP A 25 -6.29 3.28 -11.25
N TYR A 26 -5.50 3.80 -10.30
CA TYR A 26 -4.09 3.45 -10.20
C TYR A 26 -3.89 1.99 -9.79
N ARG A 27 -2.89 1.37 -10.38
CA ARG A 27 -2.44 0.00 -10.13
C ARG A 27 -0.93 0.02 -10.03
N VAL A 28 -0.39 -0.68 -9.03
CA VAL A 28 1.06 -0.84 -8.91
C VAL A 28 1.42 -2.26 -9.28
N VAL A 29 2.12 -2.40 -10.39
CA VAL A 29 2.61 -3.69 -10.88
C VAL A 29 4.03 -3.86 -10.37
N TYR A 30 4.36 -5.04 -9.85
CA TYR A 30 5.69 -5.30 -9.35
C TYR A 30 6.13 -6.77 -9.46
N GLU A 31 7.43 -6.97 -9.65
CA GLU A 31 8.08 -8.28 -9.68
C GLU A 31 8.90 -8.49 -8.41
N ARG A 32 8.45 -9.42 -7.56
CA ARG A 32 9.23 -9.84 -6.38
C ARG A 32 10.25 -10.93 -6.72
N ASP A 33 9.84 -11.85 -7.58
CA ASP A 33 10.59 -13.05 -7.97
C ASP A 33 10.60 -13.12 -9.51
N PRO A 34 11.78 -13.16 -10.16
CA PRO A 34 11.86 -13.21 -11.62
C PRO A 34 11.19 -14.44 -12.23
N ASP A 35 11.03 -15.53 -11.48
CA ASP A 35 10.44 -16.77 -11.97
C ASP A 35 8.91 -16.83 -11.78
N ARG A 36 8.32 -15.84 -11.09
CA ARG A 36 6.87 -15.76 -10.85
C ARG A 36 6.22 -14.62 -11.63
N PRO A 37 4.96 -14.74 -12.08
CA PRO A 37 4.24 -13.62 -12.70
C PRO A 37 4.23 -12.38 -11.82
N VAL A 38 4.05 -11.23 -12.46
CA VAL A 38 3.90 -9.95 -11.76
C VAL A 38 2.76 -9.99 -10.75
N SER A 39 2.98 -9.31 -9.64
CA SER A 39 1.93 -8.94 -8.70
C SER A 39 1.33 -7.60 -9.11
N VAL A 40 0.03 -7.43 -8.84
CA VAL A 40 -0.67 -6.16 -9.04
C VAL A 40 -1.32 -5.76 -7.73
N MET A 41 -0.81 -4.70 -7.11
CA MET A 41 -1.47 -4.06 -5.97
C MET A 41 -2.61 -3.17 -6.50
N THR A 42 -3.81 -3.43 -5.99
CA THR A 42 -5.02 -2.65 -6.26
C THR A 42 -5.43 -1.99 -4.95
N PRO A 43 -5.54 -0.65 -4.91
CA PRO A 43 -5.97 0.06 -3.70
C PRO A 43 -7.39 -0.36 -3.30
N ASP A 44 -7.58 -0.68 -2.01
CA ASP A 44 -8.91 -0.95 -1.48
C ASP A 44 -9.74 0.35 -1.41
N PRO A 45 -10.98 0.37 -1.91
CA PRO A 45 -11.78 1.59 -1.94
C PRO A 45 -12.10 2.20 -0.58
N ASN A 46 -12.28 1.39 0.47
CA ASN A 46 -12.53 1.89 1.82
C ASN A 46 -11.26 2.48 2.42
N TRP A 47 -10.12 1.84 2.16
CA TRP A 47 -8.82 2.36 2.57
C TRP A 47 -8.51 3.70 1.88
N MET A 48 -8.78 3.82 0.58
CA MET A 48 -8.62 5.08 -0.16
C MET A 48 -9.49 6.20 0.42
N ALA A 49 -10.74 5.90 0.75
CA ALA A 49 -11.62 6.86 1.43
C ALA A 49 -11.02 7.34 2.77
N CYS A 50 -10.46 6.41 3.56
CA CYS A 50 -9.79 6.76 4.81
C CYS A 50 -8.54 7.64 4.60
N ALA A 51 -7.75 7.35 3.56
CA ALA A 51 -6.53 8.08 3.22
C ALA A 51 -6.85 9.52 2.78
N MET A 52 -7.85 9.68 1.91
CA MET A 52 -8.24 10.97 1.36
C MET A 52 -9.02 11.83 2.36
N HIS A 53 -9.74 11.22 3.31
CA HIS A 53 -10.38 11.96 4.39
C HIS A 53 -9.37 12.48 5.42
N GLY A 54 -8.30 11.72 5.68
CA GLY A 54 -7.32 12.03 6.73
C GLY A 54 -7.87 11.82 8.15
N GLY A 55 -6.96 11.90 9.14
CA GLY A 55 -7.30 11.74 10.56
C GLY A 55 -7.60 10.30 10.98
N ILE A 56 -7.52 9.33 10.07
CA ILE A 56 -7.89 7.92 10.31
C ILE A 56 -6.67 7.01 10.32
N LEU A 57 -5.80 7.09 9.31
CA LEU A 57 -4.69 6.14 9.13
C LEU A 57 -3.45 6.57 9.92
N PRO A 58 -2.70 5.63 10.53
CA PRO A 58 -1.42 5.94 11.14
C PRO A 58 -0.35 6.22 10.07
N PRO A 59 0.80 6.83 10.40
CA PRO A 59 1.92 6.95 9.49
C PRO A 59 2.51 5.58 9.09
N VAL A 60 3.09 5.49 7.88
CA VAL A 60 3.58 4.21 7.32
C VAL A 60 4.67 3.56 8.16
N TRP A 61 5.54 4.35 8.79
CA TRP A 61 6.63 3.85 9.62
C TRP A 61 6.13 3.01 10.80
N VAL A 62 4.90 3.26 11.29
CA VAL A 62 4.28 2.45 12.34
C VAL A 62 4.15 1.01 11.87
N TYR A 63 3.74 0.77 10.62
CA TYR A 63 3.66 -0.58 10.05
C TYR A 63 5.05 -1.20 9.86
N HIS A 64 6.08 -0.42 9.53
CA HIS A 64 7.45 -0.92 9.43
C HIS A 64 8.00 -1.36 10.80
N GLU A 65 7.71 -0.63 11.88
CA GLU A 65 8.09 -1.03 13.23
C GLU A 65 7.39 -2.31 13.69
N LEU A 66 6.13 -2.51 13.29
CA LEU A 66 5.40 -3.75 13.55
C LEU A 66 5.96 -4.93 12.76
N ALA A 67 6.27 -4.73 11.47
CA ALA A 67 6.90 -5.75 10.63
C ALA A 67 8.31 -6.11 11.13
N ALA A 68 9.07 -5.14 11.64
CA ALA A 68 10.37 -5.39 12.26
C ALA A 68 10.26 -6.19 13.56
N ASP A 69 9.18 -6.01 14.33
CA ASP A 69 8.87 -6.86 15.48
C ASP A 69 8.52 -8.30 15.06
N GLU A 70 7.69 -8.47 14.02
CA GLU A 70 7.31 -9.78 13.45
C GLU A 70 8.49 -10.56 12.89
N ALA A 71 9.49 -9.89 12.33
CA ALA A 71 10.66 -10.52 11.73
C ALA A 71 11.63 -11.15 12.75
N LYS A 72 11.45 -10.91 14.05
CA LYS A 72 12.29 -11.50 15.11
C LYS A 72 11.96 -12.99 15.27
N ALA A 73 12.98 -13.84 15.38
CA ALA A 73 12.83 -15.29 15.47
C ALA A 73 11.95 -15.76 16.65
N ASP A 74 11.92 -15.00 17.75
CA ASP A 74 11.12 -15.29 18.96
C ASP A 74 9.79 -14.52 19.02
N PHE A 75 9.27 -14.05 17.88
CA PHE A 75 8.03 -13.27 17.85
C PHE A 75 6.82 -14.10 18.35
N LYS A 76 6.17 -13.62 19.41
CA LYS A 76 4.90 -14.17 19.92
C LYS A 76 3.73 -13.18 19.84
N LYS A 77 4.02 -11.88 19.92
CA LYS A 77 3.06 -10.79 19.85
C LYS A 77 3.78 -9.48 19.55
N HIS A 78 3.06 -8.53 18.95
CA HIS A 78 3.58 -7.17 18.77
C HIS A 78 3.81 -6.49 20.12
N THR A 79 5.03 -6.01 20.34
CA THR A 79 5.33 -5.18 21.51
C THR A 79 4.94 -3.73 21.28
N ARG A 80 4.94 -3.31 20.01
CA ARG A 80 4.70 -1.94 19.55
C ARG A 80 3.29 -1.69 18.99
N GLY A 81 2.33 -2.57 19.25
CA GLY A 81 0.95 -2.42 18.76
C GLY A 81 0.26 -1.13 19.20
N HIS A 82 0.64 -0.56 20.35
CA HIS A 82 0.14 0.71 20.85
C HIS A 82 0.39 1.88 19.89
N LEU A 83 1.45 1.82 19.07
CA LEU A 83 1.77 2.86 18.09
C LEU A 83 0.65 3.08 17.06
N LEU A 84 -0.14 2.05 16.73
CA LEU A 84 -1.29 2.21 15.83
C LEU A 84 -2.35 3.15 16.41
N HIS A 85 -2.47 3.18 17.74
CA HIS A 85 -3.51 3.93 18.44
C HIS A 85 -3.03 5.30 18.88
N GLU A 86 -1.79 5.40 19.38
CA GLU A 86 -1.24 6.59 20.04
C GLU A 86 -0.55 7.55 19.07
N THR A 87 -0.08 7.06 17.92
CA THR A 87 0.56 7.92 16.92
C THR A 87 -0.47 8.83 16.28
N LYS A 88 -0.13 10.12 16.13
CA LYS A 88 -0.96 11.09 15.42
C LYS A 88 -1.28 10.53 14.01
N PRO A 89 -2.58 10.41 13.64
CA PRO A 89 -2.95 9.99 12.31
C PRO A 89 -2.44 10.98 11.25
N MET A 90 -2.28 10.48 10.03
CA MET A 90 -1.91 11.30 8.87
C MET A 90 -3.00 12.30 8.56
N ASP A 91 -2.60 13.47 8.06
CA ASP A 91 -3.50 14.47 7.49
C ASP A 91 -4.09 13.93 6.15
N PRO A 92 -5.12 14.58 5.57
CA PRO A 92 -5.72 14.15 4.30
C PRO A 92 -4.67 14.05 3.19
N MET A 93 -4.65 12.92 2.48
CA MET A 93 -3.72 12.66 1.38
C MET A 93 -4.40 12.85 0.02
N THR A 94 -3.63 13.24 -1.00
CA THR A 94 -4.08 13.12 -2.40
C THR A 94 -4.16 11.64 -2.81
N GLU A 95 -4.77 11.37 -3.97
CA GLU A 95 -4.81 10.01 -4.51
C GLU A 95 -3.38 9.48 -4.72
N GLU A 96 -2.48 10.27 -5.30
CA GLU A 96 -1.08 9.90 -5.54
C GLU A 96 -0.32 9.62 -4.24
N GLU A 97 -0.44 10.50 -3.22
CA GLU A 97 0.19 10.33 -1.92
C GLU A 97 -0.31 9.04 -1.21
N ALA A 98 -1.59 8.73 -1.38
CA ALA A 98 -2.18 7.50 -0.87
C ALA A 98 -1.61 6.25 -1.58
N ILE A 99 -1.35 6.32 -2.89
CA ILE A 99 -0.66 5.25 -3.62
C ILE A 99 0.79 5.09 -3.14
N GLU A 100 1.54 6.19 -2.98
CA GLU A 100 2.91 6.14 -2.44
C GLU A 100 2.96 5.51 -1.05
N TYR A 101 1.98 5.85 -0.20
CA TYR A 101 1.81 5.24 1.11
C TYR A 101 1.61 3.72 0.97
N LEU A 102 0.71 3.26 0.10
CA LEU A 102 0.46 1.84 -0.12
C LEU A 102 1.68 1.10 -0.68
N ILE A 103 2.46 1.74 -1.55
CA ILE A 103 3.73 1.19 -2.04
C ILE A 103 4.67 0.91 -0.87
N MET A 104 4.85 1.89 0.02
CA MET A 104 5.73 1.72 1.17
C MET A 104 5.19 0.72 2.19
N LYS A 105 3.86 0.61 2.34
CA LYS A 105 3.20 -0.26 3.33
C LYS A 105 3.12 -1.72 2.87
N ASP A 106 2.63 -1.97 1.66
CA ASP A 106 2.18 -3.30 1.22
C ASP A 106 3.14 -3.96 0.22
N ILE A 107 4.00 -3.19 -0.46
CA ILE A 107 4.99 -3.76 -1.39
C ILE A 107 6.28 -4.09 -0.62
N PRO A 108 6.92 -5.26 -0.87
CA PRO A 108 8.16 -5.61 -0.20
C PRO A 108 9.26 -4.55 -0.39
N GLN A 109 9.99 -4.24 0.69
CA GLN A 109 10.99 -3.17 0.69
C GLN A 109 12.09 -3.37 -0.34
N GLU A 110 12.48 -4.61 -0.61
CA GLU A 110 13.48 -4.97 -1.60
C GLU A 110 13.09 -4.57 -3.02
N VAL A 111 11.78 -4.53 -3.31
CA VAL A 111 11.22 -4.18 -4.62
C VAL A 111 11.20 -2.67 -4.79
N TRP A 112 10.54 -1.93 -3.91
CA TRP A 112 10.35 -0.49 -4.11
C TRP A 112 11.61 0.33 -3.80
N LYS A 113 12.54 -0.12 -2.94
CA LYS A 113 13.82 0.59 -2.72
C LYS A 113 14.79 0.47 -3.89
N ASN A 114 14.67 -0.61 -4.67
CA ASN A 114 15.58 -0.94 -5.78
C ASN A 114 14.84 -1.07 -7.10
N TRP A 115 13.68 -0.41 -7.22
CA TRP A 115 12.76 -0.59 -8.33
C TRP A 115 13.41 -0.32 -9.69
N ASN A 116 14.36 0.62 -9.78
CA ASN A 116 15.08 0.98 -11.01
C ASN A 116 16.61 0.79 -10.93
N LYS A 117 17.12 -0.04 -10.02
CA LYS A 117 18.59 -0.22 -9.85
C LYS A 117 19.16 -1.42 -10.60
N GLY A 118 18.31 -2.27 -11.17
CA GLY A 118 18.74 -3.46 -11.92
C GLY A 118 18.84 -3.21 -13.42
N ASN A 119 19.00 -4.29 -14.19
CA ASN A 119 19.00 -4.27 -15.65
C ASN A 119 17.63 -3.89 -16.25
N ARG A 120 16.55 -4.00 -15.46
CA ARG A 120 15.19 -3.64 -15.83
C ARG A 120 14.40 -3.11 -14.62
N PRO A 121 13.37 -2.27 -14.81
CA PRO A 121 12.51 -1.84 -13.73
C PRO A 121 11.70 -3.01 -13.16
N LYS A 122 11.58 -3.07 -11.83
CA LYS A 122 10.86 -4.12 -11.09
C LYS A 122 9.48 -3.67 -10.59
N MET A 123 9.13 -2.40 -10.77
CA MET A 123 7.86 -1.84 -10.34
C MET A 123 7.45 -0.72 -11.28
N ALA A 124 6.16 -0.63 -11.57
CA ALA A 124 5.56 0.45 -12.36
C ALA A 124 4.19 0.82 -11.79
N ILE A 125 3.88 2.11 -11.79
CA ILE A 125 2.54 2.63 -11.51
C ILE A 125 1.85 2.84 -12.85
N CYS A 126 0.64 2.32 -13.00
CA CYS A 126 -0.14 2.44 -14.23
C CYS A 126 -1.62 2.61 -13.90
N LYS A 127 -2.44 2.95 -14.90
CA LYS A 127 -3.89 2.92 -14.80
C LYS A 127 -4.44 1.54 -15.13
N LYS A 128 -5.62 1.22 -14.60
CA LYS A 128 -6.37 -0.01 -14.87
C LYS A 128 -6.47 -0.36 -16.35
N GLU A 129 -6.69 0.65 -17.20
CA GLU A 129 -6.84 0.50 -18.65
C GLU A 129 -5.54 0.07 -19.37
N GLN A 130 -4.38 0.33 -18.75
CA GLN A 130 -3.08 -0.07 -19.29
C GLN A 130 -2.76 -1.54 -18.99
N LEU A 131 -3.56 -2.20 -18.13
CA LEU A 131 -3.43 -3.64 -17.87
C LEU A 131 -4.25 -4.44 -18.91
N PRO A 132 -3.81 -5.65 -19.27
CA PRO A 132 -4.57 -6.49 -20.18
C PRO A 132 -5.98 -6.78 -19.62
N SER A 133 -7.01 -6.51 -20.43
CA SER A 133 -8.42 -6.63 -20.04
C SER A 133 -8.84 -8.08 -19.75
N HIS A 134 -8.29 -9.03 -20.51
CA HIS A 134 -8.58 -10.45 -20.34
C HIS A 134 -7.59 -11.11 -19.37
N ARG A 135 -8.15 -11.73 -18.33
CA ARG A 135 -7.39 -12.39 -17.24
C ARG A 135 -6.77 -13.73 -17.65
N THR A 136 -6.96 -14.20 -18.88
CA THR A 136 -6.60 -15.54 -19.37
C THR A 136 -5.12 -15.88 -19.24
N TRP A 137 -4.24 -14.86 -19.28
CA TRP A 137 -2.79 -15.03 -19.17
C TRP A 137 -2.17 -14.27 -18.00
N ARG A 138 -2.94 -13.96 -16.94
CA ARG A 138 -2.39 -13.23 -15.78
C ARG A 138 -1.13 -13.91 -15.23
N ASP A 139 -1.12 -15.24 -15.21
CA ASP A 139 -0.01 -16.01 -14.65
C ASP A 139 1.26 -16.00 -15.53
N ALA A 140 1.22 -15.30 -16.66
CA ALA A 140 2.36 -15.06 -17.55
C ALA A 140 2.74 -13.57 -17.65
N TRP A 141 2.05 -12.68 -16.93
CA TRP A 141 2.32 -11.25 -17.03
C TRP A 141 3.71 -10.90 -16.48
N ARG A 142 4.39 -10.02 -17.22
CA ARG A 142 5.75 -9.51 -16.95
C ARG A 142 5.79 -8.00 -17.14
N ILE A 143 6.67 -7.33 -16.41
CA ILE A 143 6.98 -5.93 -16.70
C ILE A 143 7.84 -5.92 -17.96
N SER A 144 7.48 -5.10 -18.96
CA SER A 144 8.25 -4.99 -20.20
C SER A 144 9.65 -4.44 -19.91
N GLU A 145 10.65 -5.03 -20.55
CA GLU A 145 12.05 -4.56 -20.44
C GLU A 145 12.25 -3.23 -21.19
N GLU A 146 11.39 -2.94 -22.16
CA GLU A 146 11.38 -1.70 -22.94
C GLU A 146 10.59 -0.56 -22.25
N LEU A 147 10.12 -0.78 -21.01
CA LEU A 147 9.39 0.22 -20.27
C LEU A 147 10.31 1.41 -19.95
N ASN A 148 10.24 2.46 -20.77
CA ASN A 148 10.92 3.72 -20.53
C ASN A 148 10.20 4.45 -19.39
N VAL A 149 10.73 4.28 -18.18
CA VAL A 149 10.35 5.10 -17.03
C VAL A 149 11.25 6.34 -17.07
N ALA A 150 10.72 7.44 -17.61
CA ALA A 150 11.41 8.72 -17.72
C ALA A 150 11.63 9.36 -16.34
#